data_AF-A0A428TIT1-F1
#
_entry.id   AF-A0A428TIT1-F1
#
_cell.length_a   1.000
_cell.length_b   1.000
_cell.length_c   1.000
_cell.angle_alpha   90.00
_cell.angle_beta   90.00
_cell.angle_gamma   90.00
#
_symmetry.space_group_name_H-M   'P 1'
#
loop_
_entity.id
_entity.type
_entity.pdbx_description
1 polymer ?
#
loop_
_entity_poly.entity_id
_entity_poly.type
_entity_poly.pdbx_seq_one_letter_code
_entity_poly.pdbx_strand_id
1 'polypeptide(L)'
;MVTTNLNPAAGGPYYTPHHAHTPGAPYKIDQTTPTLFTPLKIRNVTLRNRIIVSPMCQYSVAPSGPEIGQLNDYHLATLGHYAINGAGLVFIEATSVQPNGRITPNCPGLWDDSQIGPVKRVVDFLHTQGALCGIQLGHAGRKASTAAPWITSQYRRERGWGPGSLRSTNDVGGWPDDVVGPMGGLDECWDGLGTAEEGGFFAPRALTEIEIQELVMDFGRAAARAVKAGVDLIEIHSAHGYLLHQFLSPVTNRRTDKYGGSFEGRTRLAKEVVEEVRRNIPADMPLFFRVSCTDWLEGTEVERRAGGSWDVESSIRLAKELPDWGVDLLDVSSGGNHKDQITDQFTNKDYQISRAARIRREVREAGKTLLIGAVGLITEAESAKEIIQDRELLTTNGSTEKEAQVAKSMTEGDGEREPMADVILVARQFLREPEWVLRVAWQLGVDVAWPSQFLRVRLP
;
A
#
# COMPACT_ATOMS: atom_id res chain seq x y z
N MET A 1 35.26 -8.29 35.01
CA MET A 1 33.90 -8.86 34.89
C MET A 1 33.56 -8.87 33.41
N VAL A 2 33.50 -10.05 32.80
CA VAL A 2 33.10 -10.18 31.40
C VAL A 2 31.62 -9.82 31.31
N THR A 3 31.31 -8.80 30.51
CA THR A 3 29.99 -8.24 30.29
C THR A 3 29.06 -9.30 29.69
N THR A 4 28.30 -10.01 30.53
CA THR A 4 27.28 -10.99 30.12
C THR A 4 25.98 -10.32 29.66
N ASN A 5 26.05 -9.11 29.10
CA ASN A 5 24.87 -8.38 28.65
C ASN A 5 25.04 -7.99 27.19
N LEU A 6 24.89 -8.97 26.29
CA LEU A 6 24.86 -8.73 24.85
C LEU A 6 23.60 -7.94 24.42
N ASN A 7 22.70 -7.58 25.35
CA ASN A 7 21.48 -6.80 25.12
C ASN A 7 20.75 -7.23 23.84
N PRO A 8 20.33 -8.50 23.70
CA PRO A 8 19.69 -8.98 22.47
C PRO A 8 18.32 -8.32 22.27
N ALA A 9 17.97 -8.01 21.02
CA ALA A 9 16.62 -7.60 20.66
C ALA A 9 15.62 -8.74 20.96
N ALA A 10 14.42 -8.37 21.42
CA ALA A 10 13.37 -9.33 21.69
C ALA A 10 12.76 -9.90 20.40
N GLY A 11 12.21 -11.12 20.48
CA GLY A 11 11.33 -11.69 19.44
C GLY A 11 12.01 -12.39 18.26
N GLY A 12 13.32 -12.21 18.04
CA GLY A 12 14.05 -12.86 16.95
C GLY A 12 14.63 -14.24 17.32
N PRO A 13 14.69 -15.21 16.38
CA PRO A 13 15.36 -16.50 16.60
C PRO A 13 16.90 -16.42 16.51
N TYR A 14 17.47 -15.22 16.38
CA TYR A 14 18.90 -14.94 16.24
C TYR A 14 19.28 -13.66 16.96
N TYR A 15 20.59 -13.44 17.14
CA TYR A 15 21.10 -12.25 17.81
C TYR A 15 21.12 -11.02 16.90
N THR A 16 20.49 -9.94 17.37
CA THR A 16 20.76 -8.55 17.00
C THR A 16 20.78 -7.72 18.28
N PRO A 17 21.53 -6.60 18.34
CA PRO A 17 21.51 -5.74 19.52
C PRO A 17 20.15 -5.04 19.64
N HIS A 18 19.59 -5.04 20.83
CA HIS A 18 18.47 -4.19 21.21
C HIS A 18 18.94 -2.73 21.14
N HIS A 19 18.31 -1.96 20.27
CA HIS A 19 18.61 -0.55 20.13
C HIS A 19 18.11 0.23 21.35
N ALA A 20 19.00 1.00 22.00
CA ALA A 20 18.61 1.86 23.13
C ALA A 20 17.56 2.90 22.72
N HIS A 21 17.64 3.38 21.47
CA HIS A 21 16.64 4.20 20.82
C HIS A 21 16.34 3.58 19.45
N THR A 22 15.07 3.47 19.11
CA THR A 22 14.63 2.82 17.87
C THR A 22 15.15 3.57 16.63
N PRO A 23 15.83 2.91 15.68
CA PRO A 23 16.35 3.56 14.47
C PRO A 23 15.27 4.37 13.72
N GLY A 24 15.61 5.55 13.22
CA GLY A 24 14.69 6.47 12.53
C GLY A 24 13.72 7.25 13.43
N ALA A 25 13.71 7.00 14.74
CA ALA A 25 12.98 7.83 15.70
C ALA A 25 13.86 8.98 16.23
N PRO A 26 13.34 10.20 16.44
CA PRO A 26 14.08 11.28 17.07
C PRO A 26 14.55 10.95 18.50
N TYR A 27 15.74 11.41 18.90
CA TYR A 27 16.17 11.32 20.31
C TYR A 27 15.37 12.25 21.23
N LYS A 28 14.93 13.39 20.69
CA LYS A 28 14.09 14.38 21.36
C LYS A 28 12.96 14.77 20.43
N ILE A 29 11.75 14.83 20.99
CA ILE A 29 10.58 15.36 20.32
C ILE A 29 10.19 16.63 21.06
N ASP A 30 10.20 17.74 20.34
CA ASP A 30 9.82 19.06 20.83
C ASP A 30 9.01 19.82 19.75
N GLN A 31 8.70 21.09 20.03
CA GLN A 31 7.90 21.94 19.14
C GLN A 31 8.57 22.20 17.78
N THR A 32 9.86 21.94 17.62
CA THR A 32 10.57 22.12 16.35
C THR A 32 10.65 20.83 15.52
N THR A 33 10.24 19.70 16.10
CA THR A 33 10.27 18.40 15.44
C THR A 33 9.21 18.35 14.34
N PRO A 34 9.59 18.13 13.06
CA PRO A 34 8.63 17.99 11.98
C PRO A 34 7.62 16.88 12.26
N THR A 35 6.33 17.08 11.93
CA THR A 35 5.29 16.06 12.14
C THR A 35 5.65 14.73 11.47
N LEU A 36 6.40 14.79 10.37
CA LEU A 36 7.00 13.63 9.69
C LEU A 36 7.72 12.64 10.62
N PHE A 37 8.38 13.16 11.67
CA PHE A 37 9.12 12.37 12.64
C PHE A 37 8.45 12.27 14.02
N THR A 38 7.21 12.73 14.16
CA THR A 38 6.44 12.50 15.38
C THR A 38 5.69 11.17 15.33
N PRO A 39 5.54 10.47 16.46
CA PRO A 39 4.79 9.23 16.50
C PRO A 39 3.33 9.41 16.10
N LEU A 40 2.75 8.39 15.48
CA LEU A 40 1.31 8.31 15.19
C LEU A 40 0.77 6.99 15.73
N LYS A 41 -0.13 7.07 16.70
CA LYS A 41 -0.82 5.89 17.24
C LYS A 41 -2.06 5.58 16.42
N ILE A 42 -2.18 4.34 15.95
CA ILE A 42 -3.34 3.82 15.24
C ILE A 42 -3.75 2.54 15.95
N ARG A 43 -4.88 2.57 16.67
CA ARG A 43 -5.28 1.49 17.58
C ARG A 43 -4.13 1.03 18.51
N ASN A 44 -3.70 -0.23 18.44
CA ASN A 44 -2.63 -0.79 19.28
C ASN A 44 -1.20 -0.57 18.75
N VAL A 45 -1.03 -0.13 17.50
CA VAL A 45 0.30 0.16 16.94
C VAL A 45 0.66 1.63 17.06
N THR A 46 1.95 1.90 17.23
CA THR A 46 2.50 3.27 17.19
C THR A 46 3.59 3.32 16.14
N LEU A 47 3.36 4.09 15.08
CA LEU A 47 4.38 4.40 14.10
C LEU A 47 5.45 5.28 14.79
N ARG A 48 6.73 4.91 14.67
CA ARG A 48 7.86 5.69 15.21
C ARG A 48 8.09 7.02 14.49
N ASN A 49 7.69 7.07 13.23
CA ASN A 49 7.64 8.24 12.35
C ASN A 49 6.55 7.98 11.29
N ARG A 50 6.16 8.99 10.53
CA ARG A 50 5.03 8.92 9.60
C ARG A 50 5.44 8.53 8.17
N ILE A 51 6.59 7.85 8.04
CA ILE A 51 7.16 7.39 6.78
C ILE A 51 6.95 5.89 6.64
N ILE A 52 6.15 5.49 5.65
CA ILE A 52 5.78 4.11 5.38
C ILE A 52 6.40 3.66 4.05
N VAL A 53 6.99 2.47 4.03
CA VAL A 53 7.39 1.81 2.77
C VAL A 53 6.15 1.23 2.12
N SER A 54 5.78 1.72 0.94
CA SER A 54 4.61 1.24 0.19
C SER A 54 4.79 -0.22 -0.25
N PRO A 55 3.72 -1.03 -0.38
CA PRO A 55 3.81 -2.37 -0.94
C PRO A 55 4.31 -2.31 -2.40
N MET A 56 5.43 -2.96 -2.66
CA MET A 56 6.09 -2.97 -3.98
C MET A 56 6.38 -4.41 -4.39
N CYS A 57 5.74 -4.89 -5.45
CA CYS A 57 5.94 -6.26 -5.92
C CYS A 57 7.41 -6.51 -6.33
N GLN A 58 8.02 -7.55 -5.76
CA GLN A 58 9.39 -7.98 -6.02
C GLN A 58 9.45 -9.12 -7.05
N TYR A 59 8.33 -9.81 -7.29
CA TYR A 59 8.24 -10.89 -8.29
C TYR A 59 9.33 -11.96 -8.12
N SER A 60 9.62 -12.34 -6.87
CA SER A 60 10.81 -13.10 -6.48
C SER A 60 10.51 -14.37 -5.69
N VAL A 61 9.27 -14.91 -5.74
CA VAL A 61 8.96 -16.23 -5.14
C VAL A 61 8.99 -17.35 -6.17
N ALA A 62 9.00 -18.60 -5.70
CA ALA A 62 8.94 -19.77 -6.56
C ALA A 62 7.64 -19.79 -7.39
N PRO A 63 7.71 -20.01 -8.72
CA PRO A 63 6.53 -20.00 -9.58
C PRO A 63 5.69 -21.28 -9.45
N SER A 64 6.26 -22.36 -8.93
CA SER A 64 5.63 -23.68 -8.75
C SER A 64 6.31 -24.48 -7.64
N GLY A 65 5.77 -25.65 -7.32
CA GLY A 65 6.33 -26.56 -6.33
C GLY A 65 5.93 -26.23 -4.89
N PRO A 66 6.56 -26.88 -3.89
CA PRO A 66 6.16 -26.77 -2.48
C PRO A 66 6.38 -25.38 -1.89
N GLU A 67 7.26 -24.56 -2.49
CA GLU A 67 7.58 -23.20 -2.04
C GLU A 67 6.75 -22.12 -2.76
N ILE A 68 5.73 -22.52 -3.55
CA ILE A 68 4.92 -21.58 -4.32
C ILE A 68 4.29 -20.51 -3.42
N GLY A 69 4.46 -19.24 -3.81
CA GLY A 69 3.93 -18.12 -3.04
C GLY A 69 4.70 -17.80 -1.75
N GLN A 70 5.71 -18.59 -1.36
CA GLN A 70 6.45 -18.37 -0.11
C GLN A 70 7.50 -17.26 -0.26
N LEU A 71 7.57 -16.38 0.74
CA LEU A 71 8.69 -15.44 0.87
C LEU A 71 10.01 -16.20 1.06
N ASN A 72 11.12 -15.55 0.71
CA ASN A 72 12.45 -16.15 0.78
C ASN A 72 13.50 -15.10 1.17
N ASP A 73 14.77 -15.48 1.12
CA ASP A 73 15.89 -14.64 1.54
C ASP A 73 15.98 -13.31 0.77
N TYR A 74 15.49 -13.24 -0.47
CA TYR A 74 15.41 -11.97 -1.21
C TYR A 74 14.52 -10.96 -0.47
N HIS A 75 13.36 -11.41 -0.01
CA HIS A 75 12.41 -10.55 0.71
C HIS A 75 12.96 -10.14 2.08
N LEU A 76 13.64 -11.06 2.77
CA LEU A 76 14.32 -10.77 4.03
C LEU A 76 15.38 -9.67 3.86
N ALA A 77 16.24 -9.80 2.84
CA ALA A 77 17.29 -8.82 2.56
C ALA A 77 16.70 -7.46 2.20
N THR A 78 15.70 -7.42 1.30
CA THR A 78 15.10 -6.18 0.80
C THR A 78 14.30 -5.45 1.89
N LEU A 79 13.33 -6.13 2.50
CA LEU A 79 12.45 -5.51 3.50
C LEU A 79 13.20 -5.24 4.81
N GLY A 80 14.13 -6.12 5.17
CA GLY A 80 15.01 -5.92 6.31
C GLY A 80 15.87 -4.67 6.16
N HIS A 81 16.33 -4.35 4.96
CA HIS A 81 17.13 -3.16 4.74
C HIS A 81 16.35 -1.87 4.96
N TYR A 82 15.05 -1.82 4.63
CA TYR A 82 14.20 -0.67 4.96
C TYR A 82 13.95 -0.55 6.47
N ALA A 83 13.79 -1.68 7.15
CA ALA A 83 13.56 -1.73 8.59
C ALA A 83 14.77 -1.21 9.39
N ILE A 84 15.97 -1.68 9.04
CA ILE A 84 17.25 -1.22 9.59
C ILE A 84 17.37 0.30 9.45
N ASN A 85 17.00 0.83 8.28
CA ASN A 85 17.20 2.23 7.94
C ASN A 85 16.08 3.16 8.42
N GLY A 86 15.24 2.73 9.37
CA GLY A 86 14.41 3.64 10.16
C GLY A 86 12.99 3.89 9.64
N ALA A 87 12.51 3.17 8.63
CA ALA A 87 11.12 3.27 8.18
C ALA A 87 10.13 2.95 9.32
N GLY A 88 9.06 3.73 9.49
CA GLY A 88 8.09 3.52 10.57
C GLY A 88 7.31 2.22 10.43
N LEU A 89 6.98 1.86 9.19
CA LEU A 89 6.26 0.66 8.79
C LEU A 89 6.80 0.19 7.45
N VAL A 90 6.98 -1.12 7.31
CA VAL A 90 7.40 -1.76 6.06
C VAL A 90 6.33 -2.73 5.60
N PHE A 91 5.77 -2.49 4.41
CA PHE A 91 4.83 -3.42 3.80
C PHE A 91 5.54 -4.57 3.08
N ILE A 92 5.12 -5.80 3.37
CA ILE A 92 5.19 -6.91 2.43
C ILE A 92 4.29 -6.57 1.23
N GLU A 93 4.77 -6.88 0.03
CA GLU A 93 4.10 -6.57 -1.24
C GLU A 93 2.70 -7.21 -1.38
N ALA A 94 2.00 -6.87 -2.47
CA ALA A 94 0.71 -7.45 -2.81
C ALA A 94 0.78 -8.99 -2.75
N THR A 95 0.20 -9.55 -1.71
CA THR A 95 0.23 -10.97 -1.36
C THR A 95 -1.12 -11.57 -1.66
N SER A 96 -1.15 -12.57 -2.53
CA SER A 96 -2.42 -13.06 -3.05
C SER A 96 -3.15 -13.96 -2.06
N VAL A 97 -4.47 -13.78 -1.97
CA VAL A 97 -5.34 -14.61 -1.13
C VAL A 97 -5.73 -15.94 -1.79
N GLN A 98 -5.52 -16.08 -3.10
CA GLN A 98 -5.78 -17.29 -3.88
C GLN A 98 -4.64 -17.53 -4.90
N PRO A 99 -4.34 -18.78 -5.30
CA PRO A 99 -3.26 -19.05 -6.26
C PRO A 99 -3.40 -18.32 -7.60
N ASN A 100 -4.63 -18.21 -8.13
CA ASN A 100 -4.98 -17.53 -9.39
C ASN A 100 -5.11 -15.99 -9.24
N GLY A 101 -5.05 -15.48 -8.01
CA GLY A 101 -5.11 -14.06 -7.72
C GLY A 101 -3.78 -13.34 -7.79
N ARG A 102 -2.68 -14.03 -8.09
CA ARG A 102 -1.37 -13.42 -8.25
C ARG A 102 -1.32 -12.55 -9.52
N ILE A 103 -0.42 -11.56 -9.55
CA ILE A 103 -0.17 -10.79 -10.79
C ILE A 103 0.67 -11.63 -11.75
N THR A 104 1.73 -12.24 -11.21
CA THR A 104 2.67 -13.11 -11.93
C THR A 104 2.87 -14.42 -11.17
N PRO A 105 3.36 -15.48 -11.81
CA PRO A 105 3.73 -16.72 -11.10
C PRO A 105 4.68 -16.49 -9.92
N ASN A 106 5.51 -15.45 -9.98
CA ASN A 106 6.49 -15.11 -8.96
C ASN A 106 6.00 -14.09 -7.92
N CYS A 107 4.69 -13.85 -7.82
CA CYS A 107 4.12 -13.06 -6.73
C CYS A 107 3.85 -13.92 -5.48
N PRO A 108 4.00 -13.36 -4.27
CA PRO A 108 3.76 -14.09 -3.03
C PRO A 108 2.27 -14.40 -2.79
N GLY A 109 2.06 -15.31 -1.87
CA GLY A 109 0.76 -15.84 -1.48
C GLY A 109 0.57 -15.97 0.02
N LEU A 110 -0.70 -15.98 0.44
CA LEU A 110 -1.09 -16.34 1.80
C LEU A 110 -2.39 -17.17 1.82
N TRP A 111 -2.54 -18.04 0.82
CA TRP A 111 -3.66 -18.97 0.66
C TRP A 111 -3.43 -20.31 1.37
N ASP A 112 -2.19 -20.64 1.75
CA ASP A 112 -1.81 -21.91 2.37
C ASP A 112 -0.99 -21.72 3.67
N ASP A 113 -1.10 -22.66 4.61
CA ASP A 113 -0.42 -22.58 5.91
C ASP A 113 1.10 -22.67 5.81
N SER A 114 1.64 -23.29 4.76
CA SER A 114 3.10 -23.32 4.51
C SER A 114 3.70 -21.92 4.32
N GLN A 115 2.89 -20.92 3.97
CA GLN A 115 3.32 -19.54 3.76
C GLN A 115 3.46 -18.74 5.06
N ILE A 116 2.91 -19.23 6.19
CA ILE A 116 2.99 -18.54 7.49
C ILE A 116 4.44 -18.42 7.98
N GLY A 117 5.19 -19.52 7.96
CA GLY A 117 6.58 -19.56 8.46
C GLY A 117 7.49 -18.56 7.74
N PRO A 118 7.51 -18.54 6.40
CA PRO A 118 8.23 -17.55 5.61
C PRO A 118 7.85 -16.09 5.89
N VAL A 119 6.55 -15.79 6.04
CA VAL A 119 6.09 -14.43 6.44
C VAL A 119 6.59 -14.09 7.84
N LYS A 120 6.45 -15.02 8.79
CA LYS A 120 6.91 -14.83 10.17
C LYS A 120 8.40 -14.52 10.24
N ARG A 121 9.23 -15.17 9.41
CA ARG A 121 10.68 -14.90 9.37
C ARG A 121 10.99 -13.45 8.99
N VAL A 122 10.21 -12.85 8.09
CA VAL A 122 10.35 -11.43 7.74
C VAL A 122 9.87 -10.53 8.87
N VAL A 123 8.69 -10.83 9.44
CA VAL A 123 8.12 -10.09 10.58
C VAL A 123 9.10 -10.05 11.75
N ASP A 124 9.60 -11.20 12.18
CA ASP A 124 10.54 -11.33 13.30
C ASP A 124 11.79 -10.48 13.05
N PHE A 125 12.29 -10.41 11.81
CA PHE A 125 13.41 -9.55 11.46
C PHE A 125 13.08 -8.07 11.59
N LEU A 126 11.98 -7.60 10.99
CA LEU A 126 11.55 -6.21 11.07
C LEU A 126 11.39 -5.74 12.52
N HIS A 127 10.76 -6.56 13.37
CA HIS A 127 10.58 -6.27 14.79
C HIS A 127 11.91 -6.14 15.53
N THR A 128 12.92 -6.97 15.22
CA THR A 128 14.24 -6.83 15.84
C THR A 128 14.95 -5.51 15.50
N GLN A 129 14.52 -4.83 14.43
CA GLN A 129 15.03 -3.50 14.02
C GLN A 129 14.09 -2.35 14.45
N GLY A 130 13.04 -2.68 15.22
CA GLY A 130 12.03 -1.73 15.70
C GLY A 130 11.09 -1.18 14.62
N ALA A 131 11.04 -1.81 13.44
CA ALA A 131 10.05 -1.51 12.41
C ALA A 131 8.79 -2.34 12.62
N LEU A 132 7.63 -1.77 12.28
CA LEU A 132 6.40 -2.55 12.13
C LEU A 132 6.36 -3.22 10.76
N CYS A 133 5.68 -4.36 10.67
CA CYS A 133 5.43 -5.10 9.45
C CYS A 133 3.94 -5.02 9.08
N GLY A 134 3.67 -4.47 7.89
CA GLY A 134 2.35 -4.55 7.26
C GLY A 134 2.34 -5.59 6.15
N ILE A 135 1.16 -6.09 5.77
CA ILE A 135 0.98 -6.90 4.56
C ILE A 135 -0.18 -6.38 3.74
N GLN A 136 0.01 -6.28 2.42
CA GLN A 136 -1.08 -5.93 1.51
C GLN A 136 -1.70 -7.21 0.95
N LEU A 137 -2.97 -7.49 1.28
CA LEU A 137 -3.72 -8.63 0.74
C LEU A 137 -4.52 -8.21 -0.49
N GLY A 138 -4.51 -9.04 -1.54
CA GLY A 138 -5.21 -8.71 -2.78
C GLY A 138 -5.43 -9.88 -3.73
N HIS A 139 -6.10 -9.57 -4.84
CA HIS A 139 -6.34 -10.48 -5.95
C HIS A 139 -6.28 -9.69 -7.27
N ALA A 140 -5.47 -10.10 -8.23
CA ALA A 140 -5.18 -9.34 -9.44
C ALA A 140 -6.34 -9.33 -10.46
N GLY A 141 -7.25 -10.29 -10.39
CA GLY A 141 -8.45 -10.34 -11.24
C GLY A 141 -8.06 -10.40 -12.72
N ARG A 142 -8.68 -9.59 -13.58
CA ARG A 142 -8.41 -9.59 -15.04
C ARG A 142 -6.99 -9.17 -15.44
N LYS A 143 -6.16 -8.76 -14.49
CA LYS A 143 -4.73 -8.44 -14.67
C LYS A 143 -3.79 -9.53 -14.15
N ALA A 144 -4.33 -10.68 -13.75
CA ALA A 144 -3.57 -11.85 -13.30
C ALA A 144 -2.86 -12.57 -14.46
N SER A 145 -1.99 -13.52 -14.11
CA SER A 145 -1.28 -14.41 -15.04
C SER A 145 -0.44 -13.68 -16.10
N THR A 146 0.35 -12.71 -15.65
CA THR A 146 1.33 -11.97 -16.48
C THR A 146 2.76 -12.30 -16.07
N ALA A 147 3.74 -12.04 -16.95
CA ALA A 147 5.16 -12.24 -16.65
C ALA A 147 5.75 -11.03 -15.90
N ALA A 148 6.84 -11.26 -15.15
CA ALA A 148 7.54 -10.20 -14.42
C ALA A 148 7.98 -9.05 -15.36
N PRO A 149 8.05 -7.80 -14.87
CA PRO A 149 8.28 -6.63 -15.73
C PRO A 149 9.57 -6.65 -16.55
N TRP A 150 10.68 -7.19 -16.00
CA TRP A 150 11.96 -7.24 -16.73
C TRP A 150 11.98 -8.31 -17.82
N ILE A 151 11.33 -9.47 -17.59
CA ILE A 151 11.12 -10.52 -18.59
C ILE A 151 10.28 -9.96 -19.73
N THR A 152 9.15 -9.35 -19.38
CA THR A 152 8.26 -8.69 -20.33
C THR A 152 8.99 -7.64 -21.16
N SER A 153 9.74 -6.74 -20.51
CA SER A 153 10.47 -5.66 -21.19
C SER A 153 11.51 -6.19 -22.17
N GLN A 154 12.24 -7.24 -21.79
CA GLN A 154 13.20 -7.88 -22.68
C GLN A 154 12.50 -8.55 -23.87
N TYR A 155 11.52 -9.41 -23.61
CA TYR A 155 10.80 -10.18 -24.63
C TYR A 155 10.13 -9.28 -25.68
N ARG A 156 9.47 -8.21 -25.22
CA ARG A 156 8.79 -7.26 -26.11
C ARG A 156 9.78 -6.49 -27.00
N ARG A 157 10.93 -6.07 -26.44
CA ARG A 157 12.00 -5.40 -27.23
C ARG A 157 12.57 -6.31 -28.32
N GLU A 158 12.83 -7.58 -28.00
CA GLU A 158 13.36 -8.55 -28.96
C GLU A 158 12.42 -8.78 -30.15
N ARG A 159 11.11 -8.58 -29.95
CA ARG A 159 10.08 -8.69 -30.99
C ARG A 159 9.69 -7.36 -31.64
N GLY A 160 10.33 -6.25 -31.25
CA GLY A 160 9.98 -4.92 -31.76
C GLY A 160 8.59 -4.43 -31.32
N TRP A 161 8.01 -5.00 -30.28
CA TRP A 161 6.72 -4.57 -29.73
C TRP A 161 6.90 -3.36 -28.81
N GLY A 162 5.91 -2.47 -28.79
CA GLY A 162 5.88 -1.34 -27.87
C GLY A 162 5.77 -1.78 -26.40
N PRO A 163 5.88 -0.85 -25.42
CA PRO A 163 5.68 -1.16 -24.00
C PRO A 163 4.34 -1.86 -23.73
N GLY A 164 4.31 -2.77 -22.78
CA GLY A 164 3.11 -3.53 -22.45
C GLY A 164 3.39 -4.65 -21.45
N SER A 165 2.40 -5.53 -21.27
CA SER A 165 2.53 -6.75 -20.45
C SER A 165 2.81 -7.97 -21.33
N LEU A 166 3.12 -9.10 -20.72
CA LEU A 166 3.26 -10.39 -21.39
C LEU A 166 2.46 -11.44 -20.62
N ARG A 167 1.68 -12.24 -21.32
CA ARG A 167 0.93 -13.36 -20.75
C ARG A 167 1.88 -14.41 -20.19
N SER A 168 1.54 -14.97 -19.03
CA SER A 168 2.14 -16.21 -18.53
C SER A 168 1.20 -17.37 -18.79
N THR A 169 1.63 -18.33 -19.60
CA THR A 169 0.93 -19.57 -19.91
C THR A 169 1.32 -20.70 -18.94
N ASN A 170 0.63 -21.84 -19.00
CA ASN A 170 0.84 -22.97 -18.09
C ASN A 170 2.31 -23.46 -18.02
N ASP A 171 3.02 -23.44 -19.16
CA ASP A 171 4.43 -23.85 -19.28
C ASP A 171 5.42 -22.99 -18.48
N VAL A 172 5.02 -21.76 -18.14
CA VAL A 172 5.80 -20.84 -17.28
C VAL A 172 5.13 -20.60 -15.92
N GLY A 173 4.18 -21.47 -15.54
CA GLY A 173 3.48 -21.40 -14.25
C GLY A 173 2.31 -20.41 -14.20
N GLY A 174 1.85 -19.93 -15.35
CA GLY A 174 0.62 -19.16 -15.47
C GLY A 174 -0.66 -20.02 -15.44
N TRP A 175 -1.82 -19.37 -15.49
CA TRP A 175 -3.15 -19.97 -15.37
C TRP A 175 -4.14 -19.29 -16.34
N PRO A 176 -3.98 -19.51 -17.66
CA PRO A 176 -4.74 -18.80 -18.69
C PRO A 176 -6.27 -18.97 -18.56
N ASP A 177 -6.72 -20.14 -18.11
CA ASP A 177 -8.14 -20.51 -18.02
C ASP A 177 -8.80 -20.12 -16.68
N ASP A 178 -8.02 -19.56 -15.76
CA ASP A 178 -8.47 -19.21 -14.40
C ASP A 178 -8.21 -17.73 -14.04
N VAL A 179 -8.11 -16.88 -15.06
CA VAL A 179 -8.17 -15.43 -14.89
C VAL A 179 -9.63 -15.04 -14.70
N VAL A 180 -9.93 -14.25 -13.66
CA VAL A 180 -11.31 -13.92 -13.26
C VAL A 180 -11.56 -12.42 -13.12
N GLY A 181 -12.81 -12.00 -13.24
CA GLY A 181 -13.22 -10.62 -13.07
C GLY A 181 -14.71 -10.46 -12.75
N PRO A 182 -15.20 -9.23 -12.56
CA PRO A 182 -16.64 -8.97 -12.43
C PRO A 182 -17.42 -9.33 -13.71
N MET A 183 -16.78 -9.14 -14.87
CA MET A 183 -17.27 -9.49 -16.20
C MET A 183 -16.30 -10.49 -16.85
N GLY A 184 -16.74 -11.19 -17.90
CA GLY A 184 -15.90 -12.14 -18.62
C GLY A 184 -16.08 -12.09 -20.14
N GLY A 185 -15.10 -12.64 -20.85
CA GLY A 185 -15.04 -12.66 -22.31
C GLY A 185 -13.86 -11.89 -22.89
N LEU A 186 -13.65 -12.02 -24.20
CA LEU A 186 -12.51 -11.42 -24.92
C LEU A 186 -12.46 -9.90 -24.82
N ASP A 187 -13.63 -9.25 -24.80
CA ASP A 187 -13.75 -7.79 -24.68
C ASP A 187 -13.29 -7.27 -23.32
N GLU A 188 -13.17 -8.16 -22.32
CA GLU A 188 -12.77 -7.81 -20.96
C GLU A 188 -11.26 -7.95 -20.72
N CYS A 189 -10.48 -8.39 -21.73
CA CYS A 189 -9.01 -8.31 -21.69
C CYS A 189 -8.58 -6.88 -21.38
N TRP A 190 -7.70 -6.70 -20.38
CA TRP A 190 -7.36 -5.36 -19.87
C TRP A 190 -6.78 -4.42 -20.95
N ASP A 191 -5.97 -4.96 -21.86
CA ASP A 191 -5.33 -4.22 -22.96
C ASP A 191 -6.21 -4.10 -24.22
N GLY A 192 -7.39 -4.73 -24.24
CA GLY A 192 -8.27 -4.77 -25.41
C GLY A 192 -7.68 -5.50 -26.62
N LEU A 193 -6.61 -6.28 -26.44
CA LEU A 193 -5.91 -6.98 -27.53
C LEU A 193 -6.43 -8.42 -27.75
N GLY A 194 -7.44 -8.86 -27.01
CA GLY A 194 -8.10 -10.15 -27.22
C GLY A 194 -7.10 -11.30 -27.23
N THR A 195 -6.97 -12.01 -28.36
CA THR A 195 -6.01 -13.12 -28.55
C THR A 195 -4.74 -12.73 -29.32
N ALA A 196 -4.53 -11.44 -29.61
CA ALA A 196 -3.37 -10.97 -30.36
C ALA A 196 -2.06 -11.35 -29.64
N GLU A 197 -1.01 -11.65 -30.41
CA GLU A 197 0.24 -12.19 -29.89
C GLU A 197 0.96 -11.18 -28.97
N GLU A 198 0.87 -9.90 -29.31
CA GLU A 198 1.40 -8.77 -28.54
C GLU A 198 0.56 -8.44 -27.29
N GLY A 199 -0.58 -9.10 -27.10
CA GLY A 199 -1.46 -8.96 -25.94
C GLY A 199 -0.82 -9.50 -24.67
N GLY A 200 -0.92 -8.73 -23.59
CA GLY A 200 -0.33 -9.03 -22.29
C GLY A 200 -1.28 -9.69 -21.30
N PHE A 201 -2.59 -9.73 -21.58
CA PHE A 201 -3.61 -10.18 -20.63
C PHE A 201 -4.52 -11.24 -21.23
N PHE A 202 -4.93 -12.20 -20.41
CA PHE A 202 -5.95 -13.19 -20.79
C PHE A 202 -7.36 -12.64 -20.59
N ALA A 203 -8.31 -13.19 -21.33
CA ALA A 203 -9.72 -12.91 -21.13
C ALA A 203 -10.17 -13.45 -19.77
N PRO A 204 -10.77 -12.63 -18.89
CA PRO A 204 -11.28 -13.13 -17.64
C PRO A 204 -12.56 -13.95 -17.86
N ARG A 205 -12.85 -14.84 -16.93
CA ARG A 205 -14.19 -15.37 -16.67
C ARG A 205 -14.90 -14.52 -15.61
N ALA A 206 -16.21 -14.31 -15.78
CA ALA A 206 -17.01 -13.65 -14.76
C ALA A 206 -17.14 -14.54 -13.52
N LEU A 207 -16.86 -13.98 -12.33
CA LEU A 207 -17.11 -14.66 -11.07
C LEU A 207 -18.61 -14.87 -10.85
N THR A 208 -19.00 -16.03 -10.34
CA THR A 208 -20.34 -16.30 -9.81
C THR A 208 -20.49 -15.72 -8.40
N GLU A 209 -21.72 -15.55 -7.90
CA GLU A 209 -21.93 -15.10 -6.51
C GLU A 209 -21.30 -16.06 -5.48
N ILE A 210 -21.27 -17.36 -5.77
CA ILE A 210 -20.66 -18.38 -4.89
C ILE A 210 -19.15 -18.16 -4.82
N GLU A 211 -18.49 -17.95 -5.97
CA GLU A 211 -17.05 -17.69 -6.00
C GLU A 211 -16.70 -16.33 -5.36
N ILE A 212 -17.58 -15.34 -5.46
CA ILE A 212 -17.42 -14.07 -4.74
C ILE A 212 -17.44 -14.31 -3.22
N GLN A 213 -18.35 -15.14 -2.72
CA GLN A 213 -18.37 -15.50 -1.29
C GLN A 213 -17.13 -16.30 -0.87
N GLU A 214 -16.67 -17.22 -1.71
CA GLU A 214 -15.43 -17.96 -1.45
C GLU A 214 -14.22 -17.03 -1.36
N LEU A 215 -14.12 -16.07 -2.30
CA LEU A 215 -13.09 -15.04 -2.30
C LEU A 215 -13.12 -14.22 -1.00
N VAL A 216 -14.30 -13.81 -0.53
CA VAL A 216 -14.45 -13.09 0.76
C VAL A 216 -13.88 -13.92 1.91
N MET A 217 -14.22 -15.21 1.99
CA MET A 217 -13.68 -16.11 3.00
C MET A 217 -12.17 -16.32 2.87
N ASP A 218 -11.63 -16.36 1.64
CA ASP A 218 -10.18 -16.44 1.41
C ASP A 218 -9.42 -15.22 1.91
N PHE A 219 -9.99 -14.01 1.77
CA PHE A 219 -9.43 -12.81 2.42
C PHE A 219 -9.40 -12.97 3.94
N GLY A 220 -10.46 -13.48 4.56
CA GLY A 220 -10.51 -13.78 5.99
C GLY A 220 -9.46 -14.79 6.43
N ARG A 221 -9.32 -15.90 5.70
CA ARG A 221 -8.30 -16.93 5.97
C ARG A 221 -6.87 -16.40 5.81
N ALA A 222 -6.60 -15.64 4.76
CA ALA A 222 -5.31 -14.98 4.56
C ALA A 222 -5.00 -13.99 5.70
N ALA A 223 -5.99 -13.24 6.16
CA ALA A 223 -5.85 -12.34 7.30
C ALA A 223 -5.52 -13.09 8.60
N ALA A 224 -6.20 -14.21 8.88
CA ALA A 224 -5.89 -15.07 10.04
C ALA A 224 -4.45 -15.62 9.97
N ARG A 225 -3.98 -16.00 8.77
CA ARG A 225 -2.59 -16.44 8.56
C ARG A 225 -1.59 -15.31 8.79
N ALA A 226 -1.90 -14.09 8.35
CA ALA A 226 -1.05 -12.92 8.60
C ALA A 226 -0.91 -12.63 10.09
N VAL A 227 -2.01 -12.69 10.84
CA VAL A 227 -2.00 -12.57 12.32
C VAL A 227 -1.16 -13.68 12.95
N LYS A 228 -1.32 -14.93 12.53
CA LYS A 228 -0.53 -16.07 13.01
C LYS A 228 0.97 -15.91 12.70
N ALA A 229 1.31 -15.21 11.62
CA ALA A 229 2.69 -14.88 11.26
C ALA A 229 3.26 -13.68 12.08
N GLY A 230 2.42 -12.96 12.83
CA GLY A 230 2.83 -11.82 13.67
C GLY A 230 2.79 -10.46 12.97
N VAL A 231 2.14 -10.35 11.81
CA VAL A 231 1.98 -9.07 11.09
C VAL A 231 1.24 -8.06 11.97
N ASP A 232 1.67 -6.80 11.98
CA ASP A 232 1.13 -5.75 12.86
C ASP A 232 -0.11 -5.05 12.29
N LEU A 233 -0.26 -5.02 10.97
CA LEU A 233 -1.45 -4.50 10.29
C LEU A 233 -1.64 -5.07 8.88
N ILE A 234 -2.88 -5.05 8.40
CA ILE A 234 -3.24 -5.49 7.05
C ILE A 234 -3.72 -4.31 6.22
N GLU A 235 -3.33 -4.27 4.96
CA GLU A 235 -3.93 -3.40 3.94
C GLU A 235 -4.72 -4.23 2.93
N ILE A 236 -5.97 -3.86 2.66
CA ILE A 236 -6.78 -4.48 1.61
C ILE A 236 -6.53 -3.75 0.29
N HIS A 237 -6.10 -4.47 -0.75
CA HIS A 237 -5.81 -3.87 -2.05
C HIS A 237 -7.06 -3.75 -2.93
N SER A 238 -7.61 -2.53 -3.02
CA SER A 238 -8.74 -2.17 -3.88
C SER A 238 -8.40 -1.07 -4.89
N ALA A 239 -7.22 -1.16 -5.49
CA ALA A 239 -6.67 -0.15 -6.38
C ALA A 239 -6.02 -0.77 -7.63
N HIS A 240 -5.43 0.07 -8.48
CA HIS A 240 -4.58 -0.27 -9.61
C HIS A 240 -5.21 -1.18 -10.68
N GLY A 241 -6.55 -1.29 -10.67
CA GLY A 241 -7.29 -2.12 -11.60
C GLY A 241 -7.22 -3.61 -11.29
N TYR A 242 -6.89 -3.98 -10.06
CA TYR A 242 -7.02 -5.35 -9.57
C TYR A 242 -8.45 -5.63 -9.10
N LEU A 243 -8.74 -6.85 -8.64
CA LEU A 243 -10.10 -7.38 -8.60
C LEU A 243 -11.09 -6.51 -7.84
N LEU A 244 -10.79 -6.07 -6.62
CA LEU A 244 -11.71 -5.20 -5.88
C LEU A 244 -11.93 -3.86 -6.59
N HIS A 245 -10.90 -3.27 -7.19
CA HIS A 245 -11.04 -2.05 -8.00
C HIS A 245 -11.91 -2.28 -9.25
N GLN A 246 -11.78 -3.45 -9.89
CA GLN A 246 -12.61 -3.82 -11.04
C GLN A 246 -14.09 -3.87 -10.65
N PHE A 247 -14.42 -4.33 -9.44
CA PHE A 247 -15.79 -4.30 -8.91
C PHE A 247 -16.27 -2.88 -8.60
N LEU A 248 -15.39 -2.01 -8.11
CA LEU A 248 -15.75 -0.62 -7.80
C LEU A 248 -16.18 0.16 -9.04
N SER A 249 -15.50 0.03 -10.18
CA SER A 249 -15.78 0.89 -11.34
C SER A 249 -16.93 0.40 -12.23
N PRO A 250 -17.87 1.27 -12.66
CA PRO A 250 -18.91 0.91 -13.62
C PRO A 250 -18.35 0.60 -15.02
N VAL A 251 -17.12 1.02 -15.32
CA VAL A 251 -16.43 0.73 -16.59
C VAL A 251 -16.02 -0.74 -16.66
N THR A 252 -15.83 -1.40 -15.52
CA THR A 252 -15.38 -2.80 -15.46
C THR A 252 -16.42 -3.72 -14.84
N ASN A 253 -17.35 -3.19 -14.04
CA ASN A 253 -18.41 -3.94 -13.40
C ASN A 253 -19.78 -3.52 -13.93
N ARG A 254 -20.28 -4.30 -14.89
CA ARG A 254 -21.62 -4.18 -15.48
C ARG A 254 -22.56 -5.27 -15.00
N ARG A 255 -22.28 -5.88 -13.84
CA ARG A 255 -23.13 -6.94 -13.29
C ARG A 255 -24.52 -6.40 -12.99
N THR A 256 -25.53 -7.27 -13.14
CA THR A 256 -26.94 -6.98 -12.87
C THR A 256 -27.43 -7.64 -11.57
N ASP A 257 -26.56 -8.40 -10.91
CA ASP A 257 -26.84 -8.98 -9.60
C ASP A 257 -26.52 -7.98 -8.46
N LYS A 258 -26.52 -8.46 -7.21
CA LYS A 258 -26.30 -7.60 -6.03
C LYS A 258 -24.89 -7.00 -5.94
N TYR A 259 -23.95 -7.39 -6.81
CA TYR A 259 -22.56 -6.92 -6.84
C TYR A 259 -22.29 -5.88 -7.92
N GLY A 260 -23.30 -5.39 -8.65
CA GLY A 260 -23.11 -4.38 -9.71
C GLY A 260 -24.20 -3.32 -9.78
N GLY A 261 -24.09 -2.47 -10.82
CA GLY A 261 -25.00 -1.36 -11.07
C GLY A 261 -24.80 -0.19 -10.11
N SER A 262 -25.60 -0.15 -9.05
CA SER A 262 -25.57 0.91 -8.03
C SER A 262 -24.19 1.06 -7.36
N PHE A 263 -23.95 2.20 -6.72
CA PHE A 263 -22.75 2.40 -5.91
C PHE A 263 -22.65 1.31 -4.83
N GLU A 264 -23.75 1.03 -4.13
CA GLU A 264 -23.86 0.02 -3.07
C GLU A 264 -23.61 -1.39 -3.60
N GLY A 265 -24.06 -1.69 -4.82
CA GLY A 265 -23.77 -2.96 -5.49
C GLY A 265 -22.28 -3.10 -5.80
N ARG A 266 -21.68 -2.08 -6.40
CA ARG A 266 -20.26 -2.05 -6.78
C ARG A 266 -19.31 -2.07 -5.57
N THR A 267 -19.69 -1.45 -4.45
CA THR A 267 -18.89 -1.45 -3.21
C THR A 267 -19.17 -2.63 -2.29
N ARG A 268 -20.21 -3.43 -2.56
CA ARG A 268 -20.61 -4.57 -1.71
C ARG A 268 -19.48 -5.55 -1.45
N LEU A 269 -18.75 -5.96 -2.49
CA LEU A 269 -17.64 -6.90 -2.33
C LEU A 269 -16.54 -6.33 -1.43
N ALA A 270 -16.17 -5.06 -1.63
CA ALA A 270 -15.17 -4.41 -0.79
C ALA A 270 -15.61 -4.36 0.68
N LYS A 271 -16.89 -4.06 0.94
CA LYS A 271 -17.48 -4.10 2.28
C LYS A 271 -17.43 -5.50 2.90
N GLU A 272 -17.89 -6.52 2.18
CA GLU A 272 -17.89 -7.91 2.65
C GLU A 272 -16.46 -8.40 2.96
N VAL A 273 -15.47 -8.04 2.14
CA VAL A 273 -14.05 -8.33 2.41
C VAL A 273 -13.55 -7.60 3.66
N VAL A 274 -13.84 -6.31 3.83
CA VAL A 274 -13.43 -5.56 5.03
C VAL A 274 -14.01 -6.18 6.29
N GLU A 275 -15.30 -6.50 6.29
CA GLU A 275 -15.98 -7.13 7.42
C GLU A 275 -15.41 -8.52 7.73
N GLU A 276 -15.13 -9.32 6.70
CA GLU A 276 -14.57 -10.66 6.88
C GLU A 276 -13.11 -10.62 7.38
N VAL A 277 -12.29 -9.70 6.87
CA VAL A 277 -10.94 -9.47 7.41
C VAL A 277 -11.02 -9.04 8.87
N ARG A 278 -11.91 -8.10 9.22
CA ARG A 278 -12.12 -7.65 10.61
C ARG A 278 -12.51 -8.79 11.56
N ARG A 279 -13.31 -9.76 11.11
CA ARG A 279 -13.68 -10.95 11.93
C ARG A 279 -12.50 -11.85 12.24
N ASN A 280 -11.46 -11.83 11.41
CA ASN A 280 -10.33 -12.77 11.48
C ASN A 280 -9.05 -12.16 12.07
N ILE A 281 -9.10 -10.91 12.54
CA ILE A 281 -7.95 -10.22 13.15
C ILE A 281 -8.30 -9.57 14.50
N PRO A 282 -7.31 -9.29 15.36
CA PRO A 282 -7.57 -8.64 16.64
C PRO A 282 -8.33 -7.33 16.49
N ALA A 283 -9.27 -7.08 17.40
CA ALA A 283 -10.12 -5.88 17.35
C ALA A 283 -9.31 -4.58 17.45
N ASP A 284 -8.12 -4.62 18.05
CA ASP A 284 -7.21 -3.50 18.20
C ASP A 284 -6.12 -3.44 17.11
N MET A 285 -6.07 -4.37 16.15
CA MET A 285 -5.14 -4.34 15.01
C MET A 285 -5.62 -3.39 13.91
N PRO A 286 -4.78 -2.49 13.35
CA PRO A 286 -5.20 -1.56 12.29
C PRO A 286 -5.65 -2.24 10.99
N LEU A 287 -6.64 -1.66 10.28
CA LEU A 287 -6.96 -1.99 8.88
C LEU A 287 -6.65 -0.80 8.01
N PHE A 288 -5.86 -1.03 6.97
CA PHE A 288 -5.70 -0.08 5.90
C PHE A 288 -6.53 -0.56 4.70
N PHE A 289 -6.97 0.39 3.90
CA PHE A 289 -7.65 0.12 2.63
C PHE A 289 -6.99 0.97 1.56
N ARG A 290 -6.53 0.37 0.47
CA ARG A 290 -5.93 1.10 -0.65
C ARG A 290 -6.92 1.27 -1.77
N VAL A 291 -7.09 2.49 -2.25
CA VAL A 291 -8.00 2.83 -3.35
C VAL A 291 -7.27 3.51 -4.51
N SER A 292 -7.73 3.25 -5.73
CA SER A 292 -7.46 4.15 -6.84
C SER A 292 -8.55 5.22 -6.82
N CYS A 293 -8.22 6.45 -6.43
CA CYS A 293 -9.22 7.48 -6.19
C CYS A 293 -9.92 8.01 -7.45
N THR A 294 -9.42 7.66 -8.63
CA THR A 294 -10.06 7.89 -9.93
C THR A 294 -9.49 6.87 -10.92
N ASP A 295 -10.30 6.45 -11.88
CA ASP A 295 -9.91 5.68 -13.06
C ASP A 295 -9.17 6.51 -14.11
N TRP A 296 -9.22 7.85 -14.02
CA TRP A 296 -8.74 8.80 -15.02
C TRP A 296 -9.41 8.64 -16.39
N LEU A 297 -10.74 8.48 -16.39
CA LEU A 297 -11.53 8.28 -17.60
C LEU A 297 -12.49 9.45 -17.89
N GLU A 298 -12.45 10.51 -17.09
CA GLU A 298 -13.30 11.68 -17.23
C GLU A 298 -13.14 12.29 -18.65
N GLY A 299 -14.26 12.41 -19.38
CA GLY A 299 -14.31 12.94 -20.74
C GLY A 299 -13.99 11.91 -21.85
N THR A 300 -13.59 10.69 -21.50
CA THR A 300 -13.29 9.64 -22.49
C THR A 300 -14.57 9.06 -23.11
N GLU A 301 -14.43 8.43 -24.28
CA GLU A 301 -15.53 7.68 -24.90
C GLU A 301 -15.99 6.49 -24.04
N VAL A 302 -15.05 5.86 -23.33
CA VAL A 302 -15.32 4.69 -22.48
C VAL A 302 -16.20 5.08 -21.29
N GLU A 303 -15.89 6.19 -20.62
CA GLU A 303 -16.74 6.74 -19.55
C GLU A 303 -18.15 7.06 -20.08
N ARG A 304 -18.26 7.76 -21.21
CA ARG A 304 -19.55 8.13 -21.81
C ARG A 304 -20.41 6.91 -22.13
N ARG A 305 -19.82 5.82 -22.61
CA ARG A 305 -20.53 4.54 -22.87
C ARG A 305 -20.95 3.82 -21.60
N ALA A 306 -20.11 3.86 -20.56
CA ALA A 306 -20.41 3.23 -19.27
C ALA A 306 -21.41 4.03 -18.41
N GLY A 307 -21.72 5.28 -18.79
CA GLY A 307 -22.58 6.18 -18.01
C GLY A 307 -21.87 6.78 -16.78
N GLY A 308 -20.53 6.76 -16.78
CA GLY A 308 -19.67 7.23 -15.69
C GLY A 308 -18.42 6.36 -15.52
N SER A 309 -17.53 6.77 -14.61
CA SER A 309 -16.35 6.00 -14.19
C SER A 309 -16.16 6.08 -12.68
N TRP A 310 -15.20 5.34 -12.11
CA TRP A 310 -14.83 5.56 -10.71
C TRP A 310 -14.03 6.86 -10.62
N ASP A 311 -14.56 7.84 -9.90
CA ASP A 311 -13.99 9.19 -9.79
C ASP A 311 -13.69 9.58 -8.33
N VAL A 312 -13.20 10.81 -8.14
CA VAL A 312 -12.85 11.32 -6.80
C VAL A 312 -14.10 11.45 -5.93
N GLU A 313 -15.27 11.79 -6.47
CA GLU A 313 -16.52 11.85 -5.71
C GLU A 313 -16.94 10.49 -5.18
N SER A 314 -16.85 9.45 -6.03
CA SER A 314 -17.10 8.06 -5.64
C SER A 314 -16.15 7.63 -4.52
N SER A 315 -14.89 8.05 -4.59
CA SER A 315 -13.89 7.76 -3.56
C SER A 315 -14.14 8.51 -2.26
N ILE A 316 -14.57 9.77 -2.30
CA ILE A 316 -15.01 10.53 -1.11
C ILE A 316 -16.19 9.84 -0.45
N ARG A 317 -17.17 9.41 -1.26
CA ARG A 317 -18.33 8.67 -0.76
C ARG A 317 -17.93 7.38 -0.06
N LEU A 318 -17.07 6.57 -0.69
CA LEU A 318 -16.54 5.34 -0.09
C LEU A 318 -15.77 5.65 1.20
N ALA A 319 -14.89 6.65 1.18
CA ALA A 319 -14.07 7.03 2.34
C ALA A 319 -14.93 7.39 3.57
N LYS A 320 -16.12 7.98 3.38
CA LYS A 320 -17.05 8.29 4.47
C LYS A 320 -17.70 7.04 5.08
N GLU A 321 -17.77 5.93 4.35
CA GLU A 321 -18.32 4.64 4.81
C GLU A 321 -17.27 3.73 5.47
N LEU A 322 -16.02 3.80 5.03
CA LEU A 322 -14.91 2.92 5.46
C LEU A 322 -14.72 2.81 7.00
N PRO A 323 -14.80 3.91 7.80
CA PRO A 323 -14.70 3.80 9.26
C PRO A 323 -15.79 2.95 9.89
N ASP A 324 -17.01 3.02 9.36
CA ASP A 324 -18.15 2.26 9.89
C ASP A 324 -18.00 0.77 9.59
N TRP A 325 -17.18 0.40 8.59
CA TRP A 325 -16.80 -0.98 8.30
C TRP A 325 -15.59 -1.46 9.12
N GLY A 326 -14.92 -0.54 9.82
CA GLY A 326 -13.75 -0.84 10.68
C GLY A 326 -12.40 -0.57 10.03
N VAL A 327 -12.32 0.30 9.02
CA VAL A 327 -11.05 0.76 8.43
C VAL A 327 -10.51 1.99 9.16
N ASP A 328 -9.20 2.00 9.40
CA ASP A 328 -8.52 3.04 10.17
C ASP A 328 -7.74 4.03 9.31
N LEU A 329 -7.27 3.58 8.14
CA LEU A 329 -6.52 4.42 7.20
C LEU A 329 -6.86 4.09 5.74
N LEU A 330 -7.00 5.13 4.92
CA LEU A 330 -7.14 5.02 3.47
C LEU A 330 -5.84 5.42 2.77
N ASP A 331 -5.19 4.47 2.09
CA ASP A 331 -4.05 4.72 1.19
C ASP A 331 -4.57 5.16 -0.19
N VAL A 332 -4.34 6.43 -0.53
CA VAL A 332 -4.93 7.08 -1.71
C VAL A 332 -3.97 7.03 -2.89
N SER A 333 -4.19 6.06 -3.79
CA SER A 333 -3.53 5.97 -5.09
C SER A 333 -4.48 6.34 -6.23
N SER A 334 -4.19 5.98 -7.48
CA SER A 334 -5.08 6.25 -8.63
C SER A 334 -4.80 5.36 -9.85
N GLY A 335 -5.78 5.27 -10.75
CA GLY A 335 -5.67 4.65 -12.07
C GLY A 335 -5.48 3.13 -12.06
N GLY A 336 -5.06 2.63 -13.23
CA GLY A 336 -4.70 1.24 -13.51
C GLY A 336 -5.85 0.35 -13.98
N ASN A 337 -7.09 0.83 -13.96
CA ASN A 337 -8.28 0.01 -14.27
C ASN A 337 -8.53 -0.18 -15.76
N HIS A 338 -8.21 0.81 -16.59
CA HIS A 338 -8.50 0.79 -18.02
C HIS A 338 -7.32 1.35 -18.82
N LYS A 339 -7.07 0.79 -20.01
CA LYS A 339 -5.96 1.21 -20.89
C LYS A 339 -6.08 2.64 -21.44
N ASP A 340 -7.32 3.12 -21.59
CA ASP A 340 -7.63 4.45 -22.16
C ASP A 340 -7.61 5.58 -21.11
N GLN A 341 -7.11 5.29 -19.91
CA GLN A 341 -6.93 6.28 -18.85
C GLN A 341 -6.00 7.43 -19.30
N ILE A 342 -6.32 8.66 -18.91
CA ILE A 342 -5.55 9.86 -19.26
C ILE A 342 -4.92 10.43 -17.98
N THR A 343 -3.70 9.97 -17.66
CA THR A 343 -2.99 10.39 -16.45
C THR A 343 -2.00 11.53 -16.72
N ASP A 344 -1.86 12.46 -15.78
CA ASP A 344 -0.88 13.56 -15.81
C ASP A 344 0.35 13.28 -14.91
N GLN A 345 0.57 12.03 -14.50
CA GLN A 345 1.57 11.62 -13.50
C GLN A 345 3.02 12.02 -13.81
N PHE A 346 3.35 12.29 -15.07
CA PHE A 346 4.69 12.72 -15.50
C PHE A 346 4.83 14.24 -15.64
N THR A 347 3.71 14.96 -15.62
CA THR A 347 3.65 16.42 -15.74
C THR A 347 3.21 17.10 -14.44
N ASN A 348 2.66 16.35 -13.49
CA ASN A 348 2.15 16.84 -12.22
C ASN A 348 2.65 15.97 -11.06
N LYS A 349 3.55 16.50 -10.22
CA LYS A 349 4.10 15.77 -9.06
C LYS A 349 3.06 15.55 -7.96
N ASP A 350 2.00 16.37 -7.92
CA ASP A 350 0.94 16.33 -6.90
C ASP A 350 -0.31 15.58 -7.37
N TYR A 351 -0.21 14.82 -8.47
CA TYR A 351 -1.35 14.15 -9.11
C TYR A 351 -2.14 13.24 -8.16
N GLN A 352 -1.50 12.65 -7.15
CA GLN A 352 -2.17 11.86 -6.10
C GLN A 352 -2.34 12.66 -4.79
N ILE A 353 -1.35 13.47 -4.42
CA ILE A 353 -1.32 14.22 -3.15
C ILE A 353 -2.50 15.18 -3.04
N SER A 354 -2.80 15.95 -4.09
CA SER A 354 -3.91 16.90 -4.09
C SER A 354 -5.28 16.22 -3.93
N ARG A 355 -5.42 15.00 -4.45
CA ARG A 355 -6.64 14.18 -4.31
C ARG A 355 -6.75 13.59 -2.90
N ALA A 356 -5.64 13.12 -2.32
CA ALA A 356 -5.58 12.68 -0.93
C ALA A 356 -5.97 13.83 0.02
N ALA A 357 -5.43 15.03 -0.20
CA ALA A 357 -5.77 16.23 0.57
C ALA A 357 -7.27 16.55 0.51
N ARG A 358 -7.86 16.49 -0.68
CA ARG A 358 -9.29 16.69 -0.86
C ARG A 358 -10.12 15.66 -0.11
N ILE A 359 -9.81 14.37 -0.26
CA ILE A 359 -10.52 13.29 0.44
C ILE A 359 -10.41 13.47 1.95
N ARG A 360 -9.22 13.81 2.46
CA ARG A 360 -8.98 14.06 3.88
C ARG A 360 -9.88 15.17 4.43
N ARG A 361 -9.92 16.31 3.75
CA ARG A 361 -10.76 17.44 4.16
C ARG A 361 -12.23 17.03 4.21
N GLU A 362 -12.73 16.39 3.17
CA GLU A 362 -14.14 15.96 3.04
C GLU A 362 -14.55 14.92 4.11
N VAL A 363 -13.64 14.01 4.46
CA VAL A 363 -13.83 13.02 5.53
C VAL A 363 -13.87 13.72 6.90
N ARG A 364 -12.97 14.69 7.14
CA ARG A 364 -12.92 15.47 8.39
C ARG A 364 -14.15 16.37 8.56
N GLU A 365 -14.58 17.05 7.51
CA GLU A 365 -15.82 17.86 7.49
C GLU A 365 -17.07 16.99 7.77
N ALA A 366 -17.04 15.72 7.37
CA ALA A 366 -18.08 14.74 7.70
C ALA A 366 -17.95 14.15 9.13
N GLY A 367 -17.00 14.64 9.94
CA GLY A 367 -16.78 14.18 11.33
C GLY A 367 -16.24 12.75 11.44
N LYS A 368 -15.62 12.22 10.37
CA LYS A 368 -15.07 10.86 10.33
C LYS A 368 -13.61 10.86 10.81
N THR A 369 -13.20 9.77 11.45
CA THR A 369 -11.87 9.59 12.05
C THR A 369 -10.86 8.89 11.13
N LEU A 370 -11.22 8.63 9.87
CA LEU A 370 -10.36 7.93 8.92
C LEU A 370 -9.07 8.72 8.68
N LEU A 371 -7.93 8.08 8.91
CA LEU A 371 -6.63 8.63 8.56
C LEU A 371 -6.40 8.51 7.05
N ILE A 372 -5.65 9.44 6.46
CA ILE A 372 -5.34 9.43 5.03
C ILE A 372 -3.85 9.26 4.81
N GLY A 373 -3.48 8.29 3.97
CA GLY A 373 -2.13 8.13 3.43
C GLY A 373 -1.99 8.74 2.05
N ALA A 374 -0.94 9.53 1.84
CA ALA A 374 -0.58 10.04 0.52
C ALA A 374 0.58 9.24 -0.08
N VAL A 375 0.46 8.89 -1.36
CA VAL A 375 1.49 8.22 -2.16
C VAL A 375 1.68 8.95 -3.48
N GLY A 376 2.82 8.76 -4.13
CA GLY A 376 3.08 9.24 -5.50
C GLY A 376 4.23 10.23 -5.59
N LEU A 377 5.35 9.78 -6.17
CA LEU A 377 6.52 10.61 -6.51
C LEU A 377 7.11 11.47 -5.37
N ILE A 378 6.92 11.06 -4.11
CA ILE A 378 7.55 11.68 -2.95
C ILE A 378 9.03 11.25 -2.90
N THR A 379 9.95 12.16 -3.25
CA THR A 379 11.40 11.90 -3.28
C THR A 379 12.22 12.84 -2.40
N GLU A 380 11.72 14.06 -2.18
CA GLU A 380 12.42 15.14 -1.48
C GLU A 380 11.93 15.30 -0.04
N ALA A 381 12.87 15.59 0.87
CA ALA A 381 12.58 15.75 2.30
C ALA A 381 11.59 16.87 2.62
N GLU A 382 11.75 18.03 1.98
CA GLU A 382 10.87 19.19 2.20
C GLU A 382 9.44 18.89 1.74
N SER A 383 9.27 18.30 0.55
CA SER A 383 7.94 17.87 0.08
C SER A 383 7.31 16.83 1.02
N ALA A 384 8.09 15.85 1.49
CA ALA A 384 7.62 14.85 2.46
C ALA A 384 7.13 15.50 3.78
N LYS A 385 7.84 16.51 4.28
CA LYS A 385 7.45 17.30 5.44
C LYS A 385 6.16 18.07 5.17
N GLU A 386 6.12 18.85 4.09
CA GLU A 386 5.00 19.73 3.75
C GLU A 386 3.67 18.98 3.59
N ILE A 387 3.69 17.73 3.08
CA ILE A 387 2.48 16.92 2.90
C ILE A 387 1.75 16.67 4.22
N ILE A 388 2.46 16.53 5.33
CA ILE A 388 1.85 16.10 6.60
C ILE A 388 2.13 17.04 7.77
N GLN A 389 2.78 18.19 7.53
CA GLN A 389 3.12 19.12 8.58
C GLN A 389 1.86 19.68 9.24
N ASP A 390 1.68 19.31 10.50
CA ASP A 390 0.65 19.87 11.36
C ASP A 390 1.23 21.11 12.05
N ARG A 391 0.60 22.26 11.83
CA ARG A 391 1.03 23.54 12.40
C ARG A 391 0.35 23.85 13.74
N GLU A 392 -0.66 23.09 14.15
CA GLU A 392 -1.29 23.18 15.48
C GLU A 392 -0.49 22.43 16.55
N LEU A 393 0.20 21.34 16.18
CA LEU A 393 1.15 20.66 17.06
C LEU A 393 2.38 21.53 17.41
N LEU A 394 2.66 22.58 16.64
CA LEU A 394 3.75 23.53 16.89
C LEU A 394 3.38 24.57 17.98
N THR A 395 2.09 24.80 18.25
CA THR A 395 1.63 25.92 19.09
C THR A 395 1.11 25.51 20.48
N THR A 396 0.88 24.22 20.73
CA THR A 396 0.04 23.78 21.87
C THR A 396 0.77 23.43 23.17
N ASN A 397 2.09 23.56 23.27
CA ASN A 397 2.83 23.21 24.50
C ASN A 397 3.63 24.37 25.13
N GLY A 398 2.95 25.49 25.41
CA GLY A 398 3.43 26.47 26.41
C GLY A 398 3.85 27.85 25.90
N SER A 399 3.44 28.28 24.71
CA SER A 399 3.76 29.62 24.21
C SER A 399 2.88 30.69 24.85
N THR A 400 3.46 31.81 25.27
CA THR A 400 2.71 32.99 25.71
C THR A 400 1.90 33.60 24.54
N GLU A 401 0.81 34.33 24.81
CA GLU A 401 -0.08 34.92 23.78
C GLU A 401 0.67 35.72 22.70
N LYS A 402 1.84 36.31 23.03
CA LYS A 402 2.72 36.99 22.09
C LYS A 402 3.41 36.05 21.10
N GLU A 403 3.83 34.87 21.54
CA GLU A 403 4.48 33.86 20.69
C GLU A 403 3.45 33.17 19.78
N ALA A 404 2.23 32.96 20.28
CA ALA A 404 1.10 32.53 19.45
C ALA A 404 0.76 33.58 18.38
N GLN A 405 0.82 34.88 18.70
CA GLN A 405 0.63 35.98 17.74
C GLN A 405 1.77 36.10 16.72
N VAL A 406 3.02 35.83 17.10
CA VAL A 406 4.16 35.84 16.18
C VAL A 406 4.12 34.60 15.25
N ALA A 407 3.73 33.43 15.77
CA ALA A 407 3.47 32.26 14.92
C ALA A 407 2.30 32.50 13.95
N LYS A 408 1.26 33.23 14.39
CA LYS A 408 0.17 33.68 13.53
C LYS A 408 0.64 34.67 12.45
N SER A 409 1.47 35.65 12.79
CA SER A 409 1.96 36.63 11.80
C SER A 409 2.98 36.04 10.82
N MET A 410 3.71 34.98 11.19
CA MET A 410 4.57 34.22 10.27
C MET A 410 3.79 33.31 9.31
N THR A 411 2.50 33.07 9.55
CA THR A 411 1.61 32.27 8.67
C THR A 411 0.69 33.14 7.80
N GLU A 412 0.71 34.46 7.97
CA GLU A 412 -0.12 35.40 7.19
C GLU A 412 0.35 35.58 5.73
N GLY A 413 1.48 34.98 5.32
CA GLY A 413 1.97 34.96 3.92
C GLY A 413 1.87 33.60 3.22
N ASP A 414 1.88 32.51 3.99
CA ASP A 414 1.68 31.13 3.56
C ASP A 414 0.49 30.61 4.36
N GLY A 415 -0.73 30.86 3.87
CA GLY A 415 -1.97 30.62 4.62
C GLY A 415 -2.02 29.23 5.27
N GLU A 416 -2.80 29.11 6.36
CA GLU A 416 -3.12 27.91 7.14
C GLU A 416 -3.41 26.67 6.26
N ARG A 417 -2.39 26.08 5.65
CA ARG A 417 -2.54 24.86 4.86
C ARG A 417 -2.63 23.71 5.83
N GLU A 418 -3.84 23.22 6.03
CA GLU A 418 -4.09 21.95 6.72
C GLU A 418 -3.19 20.85 6.13
N PRO A 419 -2.75 19.87 6.95
CA PRO A 419 -2.00 18.73 6.43
C PRO A 419 -2.76 18.03 5.30
N MET A 420 -2.06 17.67 4.23
CA MET A 420 -2.65 16.97 3.08
C MET A 420 -2.87 15.48 3.35
N ALA A 421 -2.11 14.90 4.28
CA ALA A 421 -2.25 13.52 4.74
C ALA A 421 -1.83 13.37 6.21
N ASP A 422 -2.08 12.21 6.78
CA ASP A 422 -1.65 11.85 8.14
C ASP A 422 -0.37 11.03 8.14
N VAL A 423 -0.07 10.35 7.03
CA VAL A 423 1.19 9.61 6.76
C VAL A 423 1.57 9.73 5.29
N ILE A 424 2.85 9.49 4.99
CA ILE A 424 3.32 9.32 3.61
C ILE A 424 3.70 7.87 3.33
N LEU A 425 3.35 7.40 2.14
CA LEU A 425 3.80 6.12 1.60
C LEU A 425 4.78 6.39 0.48
N VAL A 426 5.96 5.80 0.57
CA VAL A 426 7.06 6.00 -0.37
C VAL A 426 7.41 4.65 -1.00
N ALA A 427 7.49 4.64 -2.34
CA ALA A 427 7.73 3.42 -3.11
C ALA A 427 9.12 3.44 -3.75
N ARG A 428 9.20 3.85 -5.04
CA ARG A 428 10.42 3.84 -5.87
C ARG A 428 11.66 4.45 -5.22
N GLN A 429 11.50 5.44 -4.34
CA GLN A 429 12.63 6.04 -3.66
C GLN A 429 13.34 5.05 -2.73
N PHE A 430 12.60 4.21 -1.98
CA PHE A 430 13.20 3.17 -1.14
C PHE A 430 13.92 2.09 -1.96
N LEU A 431 13.49 1.80 -3.19
CA LEU A 431 14.21 0.88 -4.09
C LEU A 431 15.58 1.42 -4.52
N ARG A 432 15.73 2.75 -4.57
CA ARG A 432 16.98 3.42 -4.99
C ARG A 432 17.87 3.76 -3.80
N GLU A 433 17.23 4.12 -2.69
CA GLU A 433 17.85 4.67 -1.50
C GLU A 433 17.15 4.11 -0.26
N PRO A 434 17.57 2.93 0.20
CA PRO A 434 16.96 2.29 1.38
C PRO A 434 17.16 3.09 2.67
N GLU A 435 18.20 3.93 2.76
CA GLU A 435 18.52 4.83 3.85
C GLU A 435 17.73 6.15 3.87
N TRP A 436 16.74 6.29 2.98
CA TRP A 436 16.04 7.55 2.73
C TRP A 436 15.53 8.26 3.98
N VAL A 437 15.02 7.53 4.98
CA VAL A 437 14.56 8.12 6.25
C VAL A 437 15.68 8.84 6.99
N LEU A 438 16.87 8.23 7.06
CA LEU A 438 18.03 8.83 7.73
C LEU A 438 18.53 10.06 6.97
N ARG A 439 18.53 10.02 5.63
CA ARG A 439 18.87 11.17 4.80
C ARG A 439 17.86 12.31 4.97
N VAL A 440 16.57 12.01 4.96
CA VAL A 440 15.49 12.99 5.17
C VAL A 440 15.61 13.64 6.55
N ALA A 441 15.87 12.84 7.59
CA ALA A 441 16.10 13.35 8.93
C ALA A 441 17.27 14.34 8.95
N TRP A 442 18.40 13.98 8.33
CA TRP A 442 19.58 14.85 8.22
C TRP A 442 19.27 16.14 7.45
N GLN A 443 18.60 16.05 6.30
CA GLN A 443 18.21 17.21 5.49
C GLN A 443 17.26 18.17 6.23
N LEU A 444 16.39 17.63 7.09
CA LEU A 444 15.47 18.41 7.92
C LEU A 444 16.04 18.82 9.28
N GLY A 445 17.32 18.50 9.57
CA GLY A 445 17.96 18.84 10.84
C GLY A 445 17.45 18.06 12.05
N VAL A 446 16.84 16.89 11.85
CA VAL A 446 16.28 16.04 12.91
C VAL A 446 17.32 15.02 13.37
N ASP A 447 17.69 15.10 14.65
CA ASP A 447 18.58 14.13 15.30
C ASP A 447 17.81 12.82 15.60
N VAL A 448 17.87 11.87 14.65
CA VAL A 448 17.28 10.53 14.79
C VAL A 448 18.29 9.48 15.24
N ALA A 449 17.79 8.45 15.91
CA ALA A 449 18.58 7.27 16.25
C ALA A 449 18.96 6.47 15.01
N TRP A 450 20.17 5.91 15.01
CA TRP A 450 20.69 5.04 13.96
C TRP A 450 20.80 3.61 14.51
N PRO A 451 20.87 2.59 13.64
CA PRO A 451 21.23 1.24 14.07
C PRO A 451 22.52 1.28 14.90
N SER A 452 22.53 0.57 16.02
CA SER A 452 23.67 0.58 16.96
C SER A 452 24.99 0.18 16.29
N GLN A 453 24.90 -0.68 15.28
CA GLN A 453 26.03 -1.14 14.47
C GLN A 453 26.60 -0.05 13.54
N PHE A 454 25.81 0.98 13.21
CA PHE A 454 26.15 2.03 12.23
C PHE A 454 26.56 3.36 12.88
N LEU A 455 26.66 3.44 14.20
CA LEU A 455 26.97 4.70 14.91
C LEU A 455 28.28 5.37 14.47
N ARG A 456 29.22 4.61 13.89
CA ARG A 456 30.51 5.13 13.39
C ARG A 456 30.43 5.78 12.00
N VAL A 457 29.33 5.61 11.27
CA VAL A 457 29.13 6.12 9.90
C VAL A 457 27.95 7.08 9.81
N ARG A 458 27.44 7.54 10.96
CA ARG A 458 26.35 8.50 11.05
C ARG A 458 26.70 9.79 10.30
N LEU A 459 25.75 10.32 9.52
CA LEU A 459 25.91 11.61 8.84
C LEU A 459 26.24 12.72 9.86
N PRO A 460 27.16 13.65 9.53
CA PRO A 460 27.58 14.73 10.43
C PRO A 460 26.43 15.58 10.97
#